data_AF-A0A367RVH1-F1
#
_entry.id   AF-A0A367RVH1-F1
#
_cell.length_a   1.000
_cell.length_b   1.000
_cell.length_c   1.000
_cell.angle_alpha   90.00
_cell.angle_beta   90.00
_cell.angle_gamma   90.00
#
_symmetry.space_group_name_H-M   'P 1'
#
loop_
_entity.id
_entity.type
_entity.pdbx_description
1 polymer ?
#
loop_
_entity_poly.entity_id
_entity_poly.type
_entity_poly.pdbx_seq_one_letter_code
_entity_poly.pdbx_strand_id
1 'polypeptide(L)'
;MGRFYGSIHIRSTETEQITEIVKKLAAQEKLKFLISPCINGWISVYSSKSGQNPTVAPAIAQQFSGHLLNLILYDDDFFYYEYYRSHQLIDAYSSEPEYFGTISKEEKSRLTGKPEVFADLLAELSNNQTSIEDIAEVLTVLSLEKREELFQKSLEVLQQLEVGATSAEISELPDEEVFAAERQFSGFAQLLNISNASTCYEYLEDEEDKVIERREEFIHIPDPSIELAHKQREKARRDEALAKLNRAGILLTTISSPTPSGQFPYIPISIPDQTGGFFISWRGLGNQPLEIKHYTEPWNNEPTNLDLPLEQNAYVMQISPSGKFLAVGHASGSWQATLYNLEQKQLIKTIPHVRATSGIQFTPNEEIIVSRSEDEIILTSIKNLQQIAVIKIGLGSKIAIHPNGRHLLANERESKLAIIDLNTQKVVKVLSTAALDMTAWMASIQTGEGVTSFSNNEMIFKMDFSPDGKWLLCAMDKGVRIFEWNEVFSSKNKLPLPIVAAPSEIVTFDDPPSRMATTYDIAFDRQRNTLLSCGLEGKVKSVDLATGESKVLLELPGKPAVIQLNLSRDLATFCTHSQPNMFKRGRNQEPFIVQIWNYLALV
;
A
#
# COMPACT_ATOMS: atom_id res chain seq x y z
N MET A 1 -8.03 13.43 10.59
CA MET A 1 -7.48 12.17 11.14
C MET A 1 -7.22 12.48 12.59
N GLY A 2 -7.91 11.83 13.53
CA GLY A 2 -7.72 12.12 14.94
C GLY A 2 -6.42 11.50 15.48
N ARG A 3 -5.96 12.00 16.63
CA ARG A 3 -4.70 11.59 17.26
C ARG A 3 -4.92 10.41 18.20
N PHE A 4 -3.91 9.54 18.26
CA PHE A 4 -3.86 8.41 19.18
C PHE A 4 -2.65 8.55 20.10
N TYR A 5 -2.91 8.75 21.40
CA TYR A 5 -1.87 8.76 22.43
C TYR A 5 -2.05 7.57 23.36
N GLY A 6 -0.93 6.98 23.77
CA GLY A 6 -0.93 5.86 24.69
C GLY A 6 0.43 5.71 25.32
N SER A 7 0.48 5.93 26.63
CA SER A 7 1.73 5.96 27.40
C SER A 7 1.52 5.56 28.85
N ILE A 8 2.53 4.89 29.42
CA ILE A 8 2.54 4.47 30.82
C ILE A 8 3.61 5.27 31.55
N HIS A 9 3.24 6.02 32.57
CA HIS A 9 4.11 6.90 33.34
C HIS A 9 4.34 6.33 34.73
N ILE A 10 5.60 6.09 35.07
CA ILE A 10 6.01 5.41 36.30
C ILE A 10 6.80 6.40 37.15
N ARG A 11 6.35 6.64 38.39
CA ARG A 11 7.06 7.52 39.33
C ARG A 11 8.27 6.79 39.90
N SER A 12 9.43 7.01 39.31
CA SER A 12 10.69 6.40 39.74
C SER A 12 11.87 7.15 39.12
N THR A 13 13.05 7.05 39.75
CA THR A 13 14.33 7.48 39.18
C THR A 13 15.16 6.30 38.68
N GLU A 14 14.71 5.05 38.88
CA GLU A 14 15.42 3.82 38.56
C GLU A 14 15.09 3.30 37.15
N THR A 15 15.55 4.01 36.11
CA THR A 15 15.29 3.64 34.70
C THR A 15 15.75 2.22 34.36
N GLU A 16 16.84 1.73 34.96
CA GLU A 16 17.35 0.37 34.75
C GLU A 16 16.38 -0.71 35.23
N GLN A 17 15.76 -0.51 36.40
CA GLN A 17 14.77 -1.45 36.95
C GLN A 17 13.56 -1.58 36.03
N ILE A 18 13.02 -0.44 35.58
CA ILE A 18 11.87 -0.40 34.66
C ILE A 18 12.23 -1.06 33.32
N THR A 19 13.43 -0.78 32.82
CA THR A 19 13.95 -1.37 31.58
C THR A 19 13.96 -2.91 31.64
N GLU A 20 14.40 -3.50 32.76
CA GLU A 20 14.42 -4.96 32.92
C GLU A 20 13.02 -5.59 33.02
N ILE A 21 12.05 -4.89 33.62
CA ILE A 21 10.64 -5.32 33.63
C ILE A 21 10.09 -5.32 32.20
N VAL A 22 10.27 -4.22 31.48
CA VAL A 22 9.76 -4.04 30.12
C VAL A 22 10.43 -4.99 29.12
N LYS A 23 11.73 -5.29 29.26
CA LYS A 23 12.43 -6.30 28.42
C LYS A 23 11.77 -7.68 28.48
N LYS A 24 11.39 -8.14 29.68
CA LYS A 24 10.71 -9.43 29.85
C LYS A 24 9.33 -9.41 29.18
N LEU A 25 8.60 -8.31 29.37
CA LEU A 25 7.28 -8.12 28.78
C LEU A 25 7.33 -8.07 27.25
N ALA A 26 8.30 -7.38 26.67
CA ALA A 26 8.52 -7.29 25.23
C ALA A 26 8.70 -8.66 24.57
N ALA A 27 9.45 -9.57 25.22
CA ALA A 27 9.63 -10.92 24.73
C ALA A 27 8.34 -11.76 24.82
N GLN A 28 7.51 -11.56 25.85
CA GLN A 28 6.28 -12.30 26.07
C GLN A 28 5.16 -11.86 25.11
N GLU A 29 4.93 -10.55 25.01
CA GLU A 29 3.84 -9.95 24.24
C GLU A 29 4.22 -9.68 22.77
N LYS A 30 5.49 -9.86 22.41
CA LYS A 30 6.04 -9.53 21.08
C LYS A 30 5.78 -8.07 20.68
N LEU A 31 5.91 -7.16 21.64
CA LEU A 31 5.75 -5.72 21.45
C LEU A 31 7.11 -5.01 21.44
N LYS A 32 7.16 -3.86 20.79
CA LYS A 32 8.28 -2.92 20.88
C LYS A 32 7.95 -1.83 21.90
N PHE A 33 8.98 -1.25 22.51
CA PHE A 33 8.84 -0.21 23.51
C PHE A 33 9.90 0.87 23.35
N LEU A 34 9.51 2.08 23.75
CA LEU A 34 10.41 3.18 24.04
C LEU A 34 10.28 3.52 25.52
N ILE A 35 11.41 3.72 26.21
CA ILE A 35 11.45 4.13 27.61
C ILE A 35 12.19 5.45 27.70
N SER A 36 11.54 6.48 28.23
CA SER A 36 12.19 7.78 28.44
C SER A 36 13.21 7.71 29.59
N PRO A 37 14.18 8.63 29.64
CA PRO A 37 14.89 8.88 30.90
C PRO A 37 13.89 9.37 31.97
N CYS A 38 14.32 9.40 33.23
CA CYS A 38 13.57 10.08 34.28
C CYS A 38 13.51 11.59 33.98
N ILE A 39 12.31 12.11 33.70
CA ILE A 39 12.01 13.53 33.46
C ILE A 39 10.98 13.95 34.50
N ASN A 40 11.26 14.99 35.27
CA ASN A 40 10.39 15.46 36.37
C ASN A 40 9.97 14.37 37.37
N GLY A 41 10.79 13.32 37.50
CA GLY A 41 10.50 12.18 38.38
C GLY A 41 9.67 11.06 37.74
N TRP A 42 9.35 11.17 36.45
CA TRP A 42 8.59 10.19 35.69
C TRP A 42 9.47 9.47 34.67
N ILE A 43 9.33 8.15 34.59
CA ILE A 43 9.82 7.32 33.49
C ILE A 43 8.61 6.91 32.66
N SER A 44 8.58 7.32 31.40
CA SER A 44 7.48 7.04 30.47
C SER A 44 7.82 5.84 29.61
N VAL A 45 6.88 4.91 29.48
CA VAL A 45 6.97 3.70 28.67
C VAL A 45 5.91 3.78 27.57
N TYR A 46 6.35 3.73 26.32
CA TYR A 46 5.48 3.76 25.14
C TYR A 46 5.56 2.41 24.46
N SER A 47 4.46 1.66 24.41
CA SER A 47 4.41 0.37 23.73
C SER A 47 3.87 0.53 22.30
N SER A 48 4.38 -0.28 21.37
CA SER A 48 3.87 -0.36 20.00
C SER A 48 2.39 -0.73 19.97
N LYS A 49 1.69 -0.42 18.87
CA LYS A 49 0.22 -0.48 18.73
C LYS A 49 -0.46 0.64 19.52
N SER A 50 0.09 1.85 19.36
CA SER A 50 -0.43 3.10 19.93
C SER A 50 -0.51 3.13 21.45
N GLY A 51 0.18 2.23 22.16
CA GLY A 51 0.18 2.16 23.62
C GLY A 51 -1.09 1.61 24.26
N GLN A 52 -2.03 1.07 23.49
CA GLN A 52 -3.39 0.74 23.96
C GLN A 52 -3.61 -0.74 24.26
N ASN A 53 -2.55 -1.54 24.37
CA ASN A 53 -2.69 -2.94 24.77
C ASN A 53 -3.02 -3.04 26.27
N PRO A 54 -4.20 -3.57 26.65
CA PRO A 54 -4.66 -3.59 28.04
C PRO A 54 -3.83 -4.52 28.95
N THR A 55 -2.95 -5.37 28.41
CA THR A 55 -2.13 -6.28 29.24
C THR A 55 -0.86 -5.60 29.78
N VAL A 56 -0.40 -4.52 29.16
CA VAL A 56 0.92 -3.95 29.40
C VAL A 56 1.02 -3.26 30.77
N ALA A 57 0.13 -2.30 31.05
CA ALA A 57 0.14 -1.56 32.31
C ALA A 57 -0.07 -2.47 33.54
N PRO A 58 -1.03 -3.41 33.55
CA PRO A 58 -1.15 -4.39 34.63
C PRO A 58 0.10 -5.24 34.84
N ALA A 59 0.76 -5.69 33.77
CA ALA A 59 1.95 -6.53 33.87
C ALA A 59 3.15 -5.79 34.47
N ILE A 60 3.28 -4.49 34.21
CA ILE A 60 4.29 -3.64 34.86
C ILE A 60 3.91 -3.39 36.33
N ALA A 61 2.65 -3.06 36.62
CA ALA A 61 2.17 -2.82 37.98
C ALA A 61 2.31 -4.05 38.91
N GLN A 62 2.22 -5.28 38.38
CA GLN A 62 2.49 -6.50 39.16
C GLN A 62 3.95 -6.61 39.60
N GLN A 63 4.89 -5.99 38.87
CA GLN A 63 6.33 -6.06 39.14
C GLN A 63 6.88 -4.78 39.79
N PHE A 64 6.09 -3.70 39.84
CA PHE A 64 6.46 -2.41 40.42
C PHE A 64 5.42 -1.94 41.44
N SER A 65 5.86 -1.60 42.65
CA SER A 65 4.96 -1.26 43.77
C SER A 65 4.61 0.23 43.88
N GLY A 66 5.34 1.11 43.18
CA GLY A 66 5.14 2.57 43.24
C GLY A 66 3.96 3.06 42.40
N HIS A 67 3.92 4.37 42.14
CA HIS A 67 2.88 4.99 41.33
C HIS A 67 3.06 4.71 39.84
N LEU A 68 2.02 4.21 39.19
CA LEU A 68 1.98 3.97 37.75
C LEU A 68 0.66 4.51 37.16
N LEU A 69 0.76 5.29 36.10
CA LEU A 69 -0.36 5.89 35.38
C LEU A 69 -0.35 5.45 33.93
N ASN A 70 -1.38 4.76 33.48
CA ASN A 70 -1.62 4.48 32.08
C ASN A 70 -2.55 5.54 31.51
N LEU A 71 -2.14 6.30 30.49
CA LEU A 71 -2.93 7.36 29.87
C LEU A 71 -3.21 7.02 28.40
N ILE A 72 -4.46 7.17 27.98
CA ILE A 72 -4.91 6.86 26.62
C ILE A 72 -5.76 8.03 26.10
N LEU A 73 -5.43 8.52 24.90
CA LEU A 73 -6.30 9.35 24.08
C LEU A 73 -6.62 8.59 22.78
N TYR A 74 -7.89 8.43 22.47
CA TYR A 74 -8.35 7.72 21.28
C TYR A 74 -9.11 8.67 20.35
N ASP A 75 -8.58 8.86 19.13
CA ASP A 75 -9.14 9.64 18.03
C ASP A 75 -9.58 11.07 18.42
N ASP A 76 -8.86 11.71 19.34
CA ASP A 76 -9.18 13.00 19.98
C ASP A 76 -10.50 13.08 20.78
N ASP A 77 -11.29 12.01 20.77
CA ASP A 77 -12.66 11.96 21.31
C ASP A 77 -12.75 11.37 22.72
N PHE A 78 -11.79 10.52 23.08
CA PHE A 78 -11.89 9.68 24.27
C PHE A 78 -10.61 9.70 25.11
N PHE A 79 -10.71 10.20 26.35
CA PHE A 79 -9.64 10.18 27.33
C PHE A 79 -9.93 9.12 28.41
N TYR A 80 -8.94 8.28 28.67
CA TYR A 80 -8.98 7.23 29.67
C TYR A 80 -7.67 7.18 30.47
N TYR A 81 -7.78 6.90 31.77
CA TYR A 81 -6.62 6.51 32.57
C TYR A 81 -6.87 5.32 33.47
N GLU A 82 -5.77 4.66 33.83
CA GLU A 82 -5.71 3.71 34.95
C GLU A 82 -4.57 4.11 35.88
N TYR A 83 -4.84 4.08 37.18
CA TYR A 83 -3.88 4.40 38.21
C TYR A 83 -3.62 3.19 39.10
N TYR A 84 -2.36 2.78 39.16
CA TYR A 84 -1.90 1.64 39.95
C TYR A 84 -0.94 2.06 41.05
N ARG A 85 -1.02 1.38 42.18
CA ARG A 85 -0.09 1.49 43.31
C ARG A 85 -0.13 0.22 44.14
N SER A 86 0.98 -0.17 44.75
CA SER A 86 1.07 -1.36 45.62
C SER A 86 0.51 -2.63 44.93
N HIS A 87 0.80 -2.77 43.63
CA HIS A 87 0.36 -3.89 42.77
C HIS A 87 -1.16 -3.98 42.52
N GLN A 88 -1.92 -2.93 42.80
CA GLN A 88 -3.37 -2.90 42.64
C GLN A 88 -3.80 -1.73 41.75
N LEU A 89 -4.87 -1.94 40.99
CA LEU A 89 -5.59 -0.85 40.32
C LEU A 89 -6.33 -0.07 41.42
N ILE A 90 -5.90 1.16 41.65
CA ILE A 90 -6.45 2.05 42.67
C ILE A 90 -7.66 2.80 42.11
N ASP A 91 -7.56 3.27 40.88
CA ASP A 91 -8.61 4.05 40.23
C ASP A 91 -8.54 3.96 38.70
N ALA A 92 -9.68 4.20 38.06
CA ALA A 92 -9.79 4.30 36.61
C ALA A 92 -10.80 5.39 36.24
N TYR A 93 -10.58 6.02 35.10
CA TYR A 93 -11.42 7.10 34.61
C TYR A 93 -11.67 6.96 33.12
N SER A 94 -12.87 7.31 32.69
CA SER A 94 -13.20 7.51 31.29
C SER A 94 -14.00 8.79 31.14
N SER A 95 -13.59 9.67 30.21
CA SER A 95 -14.39 10.84 29.83
C SER A 95 -15.74 10.45 29.20
N GLU A 96 -15.81 9.24 28.63
CA GLU A 96 -17.01 8.68 28.04
C GLU A 96 -17.13 7.16 28.30
N PRO A 97 -17.63 6.76 29.49
CA PRO A 97 -17.69 5.36 29.91
C PRO A 97 -18.49 4.42 28.97
N GLU A 98 -19.39 4.98 28.16
CA GLU A 98 -20.28 4.23 27.25
C GLU A 98 -19.84 4.33 25.78
N TYR A 99 -18.65 4.87 25.48
CA TYR A 99 -18.15 5.10 24.11
C TYR A 99 -18.12 3.82 23.26
N PHE A 100 -17.69 2.69 23.87
CA PHE A 100 -17.64 1.38 23.20
C PHE A 100 -18.90 0.53 23.38
N GLY A 101 -19.96 1.08 23.98
CA GLY A 101 -21.22 0.39 24.22
C GLY A 101 -21.76 0.55 25.64
N THR A 102 -22.96 0.04 25.87
CA THR A 102 -23.64 0.15 27.17
C THR A 102 -22.94 -0.68 28.24
N ILE A 103 -22.69 -0.07 29.41
CA ILE A 103 -22.07 -0.71 30.58
C ILE A 103 -23.01 -0.73 31.79
N SER A 104 -22.67 -1.52 32.81
CA SER A 104 -23.44 -1.57 34.06
C SER A 104 -23.31 -0.25 34.85
N LYS A 105 -24.28 0.04 35.72
CA LYS A 105 -24.20 1.21 36.63
C LYS A 105 -22.99 1.15 37.56
N GLU A 106 -22.61 -0.05 37.98
CA GLU A 106 -21.45 -0.31 38.84
C GLU A 106 -20.16 0.03 38.11
N GLU A 107 -20.04 -0.38 36.84
CA GLU A 107 -18.89 -0.08 36.00
C GLU A 107 -18.81 1.41 35.65
N LYS A 108 -19.95 2.05 35.37
CA LYS A 108 -20.02 3.50 35.15
C LYS A 108 -19.57 4.29 36.38
N SER A 109 -19.93 3.84 37.58
CA SER A 109 -19.46 4.43 38.84
C SER A 109 -17.98 4.19 39.12
N ARG A 110 -17.39 3.12 38.56
CA ARG A 110 -15.95 2.83 38.68
C ARG A 110 -15.10 3.74 37.78
N LEU A 111 -15.67 4.22 36.68
CA LEU A 111 -14.98 5.02 35.65
C LEU A 111 -15.13 6.54 35.83
N THR A 112 -15.62 7.01 36.98
CA THR A 112 -15.78 8.45 37.24
C THR A 112 -14.48 9.14 37.63
N GLY A 113 -13.44 8.38 37.98
CA GLY A 113 -12.23 8.91 38.61
C GLY A 113 -12.49 9.42 40.03
N LYS A 114 -11.47 9.35 40.87
CA LYS A 114 -11.49 9.75 42.29
C LYS A 114 -10.27 10.62 42.60
N PRO A 115 -10.37 11.95 42.44
CA PRO A 115 -9.24 12.86 42.62
C PRO A 115 -8.46 12.67 43.94
N GLU A 116 -9.14 12.28 45.02
CA GLU A 116 -8.57 12.05 46.33
C GLU A 116 -7.49 10.95 46.38
N VAL A 117 -7.51 9.99 45.44
CA VAL A 117 -6.53 8.88 45.40
C VAL A 117 -5.12 9.35 45.02
N PHE A 118 -5.00 10.57 44.48
CA PHE A 118 -3.73 11.18 44.07
C PHE A 118 -3.04 11.94 45.19
N ALA A 119 -3.62 12.07 46.40
CA ALA A 119 -3.04 12.84 47.50
C ALA A 119 -1.58 12.46 47.81
N ASP A 120 -1.30 11.16 47.89
CA ASP A 120 0.06 10.66 48.15
C ASP A 120 1.00 10.91 46.97
N LEU A 121 0.51 10.80 45.73
CA LEU A 121 1.31 11.11 44.54
C LEU A 121 1.66 12.60 44.48
N LEU A 122 0.71 13.48 44.77
CA LEU A 122 0.92 14.94 44.77
C LEU A 122 1.95 15.35 45.83
N ALA A 123 1.98 14.68 46.99
CA ALA A 123 3.00 14.90 48.01
C ALA A 123 4.42 14.55 47.54
N GLU A 124 4.56 13.62 46.58
CA GLU A 124 5.84 13.19 46.01
C GLU A 124 6.30 14.03 44.80
N LEU A 125 5.46 14.94 44.29
CA LEU A 125 5.81 15.82 43.16
C LEU A 125 6.48 17.10 43.68
N SER A 126 7.81 17.17 43.55
CA SER A 126 8.60 18.35 43.90
C SER A 126 8.21 19.57 43.05
N ASN A 127 7.93 20.71 43.70
CA ASN A 127 7.53 22.00 43.10
C ASN A 127 6.13 22.07 42.45
N ASN A 128 5.22 21.14 42.74
CA ASN A 128 3.88 21.17 42.15
C ASN A 128 2.89 21.97 43.03
N GLN A 129 2.20 22.95 42.44
CA GLN A 129 1.13 23.73 43.11
C GLN A 129 -0.26 23.09 42.95
N THR A 130 -0.33 21.94 42.29
CA THR A 130 -1.56 21.20 42.00
C THR A 130 -2.27 20.72 43.27
N SER A 131 -3.55 21.02 43.35
CA SER A 131 -4.49 20.58 44.37
C SER A 131 -5.34 19.39 43.90
N ILE A 132 -6.05 18.75 44.83
CA ILE A 132 -7.03 17.70 44.49
C ILE A 132 -8.19 18.30 43.70
N GLU A 133 -8.54 19.55 43.99
CA GLU A 133 -9.57 20.32 43.29
C GLU A 133 -9.22 20.55 41.82
N ASP A 134 -7.96 20.84 41.49
CA ASP A 134 -7.53 21.00 40.08
C ASP A 134 -7.70 19.68 39.29
N ILE A 135 -7.39 18.54 39.92
CA ILE A 135 -7.63 17.23 39.31
C ILE A 135 -9.13 16.97 39.13
N ALA A 136 -9.95 17.30 40.14
CA ALA A 136 -11.40 17.15 40.07
C ALA A 136 -12.01 17.97 38.93
N GLU A 137 -11.53 19.18 38.70
CA GLU A 137 -11.96 20.03 37.60
C GLU A 137 -11.68 19.37 36.24
N VAL A 138 -10.47 18.84 36.05
CA VAL A 138 -10.09 18.17 34.79
C VAL A 138 -10.90 16.89 34.55
N LEU A 139 -11.20 16.10 35.60
CA LEU A 139 -11.97 14.86 35.47
C LEU A 139 -13.49 15.09 35.41
N THR A 140 -13.95 16.34 35.42
CA THR A 140 -15.38 16.63 35.33
C THR A 140 -15.91 16.23 33.94
N VAL A 141 -16.74 15.20 33.90
CA VAL A 141 -17.40 14.74 32.67
C VAL A 141 -18.51 15.72 32.27
N LEU A 142 -18.46 16.21 31.04
CA LEU A 142 -19.48 17.13 30.49
C LEU A 142 -20.86 16.46 30.42
N SER A 143 -21.93 17.20 30.74
CA SER A 143 -23.30 16.72 30.56
C SER A 143 -23.62 16.48 29.07
N LEU A 144 -24.59 15.60 28.79
CA LEU A 144 -25.04 15.32 27.42
C LEU A 144 -25.46 16.60 26.67
N GLU A 145 -26.20 17.48 27.36
CA GLU A 145 -26.65 18.76 26.81
C GLU A 145 -25.46 19.68 26.42
N LYS A 146 -24.42 19.72 27.25
CA LYS A 146 -23.21 20.53 27.00
C LYS A 146 -22.37 19.96 25.86
N ARG A 147 -22.32 18.63 25.71
CA ARG A 147 -21.65 17.95 24.59
C ARG A 147 -22.37 18.20 23.27
N GLU A 148 -23.70 18.13 23.26
CA GLU A 148 -24.48 18.37 22.06
C GLU A 148 -24.38 19.84 21.61
N GLU A 149 -24.32 20.79 22.56
CA GLU A 149 -24.02 22.19 22.28
C GLU A 149 -22.65 22.38 21.57
N LEU A 150 -21.61 21.71 22.05
CA LEU A 150 -20.25 21.79 21.48
C LEU A 150 -20.14 21.08 20.12
N PHE A 151 -20.84 19.96 19.95
CA PHE A 151 -20.90 19.23 18.68
C PHE A 151 -21.55 20.09 17.59
N GLN A 152 -22.65 20.79 17.91
CA GLN A 152 -23.31 21.69 16.95
C GLN A 152 -22.42 22.87 16.56
N LYS A 153 -21.72 23.48 17.51
CA LYS A 153 -20.73 24.54 17.21
C LYS A 153 -19.59 24.03 16.30
N SER A 154 -19.12 22.81 16.53
CA SER A 154 -18.09 22.18 15.71
C SER A 154 -18.56 21.90 14.28
N LEU A 155 -19.82 21.47 14.13
CA LEU A 155 -20.46 21.24 12.83
C LEU A 155 -20.63 22.55 12.04
N GLU A 156 -21.01 23.64 12.71
CA GLU A 156 -21.11 24.98 12.12
C GLU A 156 -19.75 25.49 11.61
N VAL A 157 -18.67 25.24 12.35
CA VAL A 157 -17.30 25.60 11.94
C VAL A 157 -16.83 24.78 10.73
N LEU A 158 -17.08 23.46 10.73
CA LEU A 158 -16.75 22.60 9.58
C LEU A 158 -17.51 23.01 8.32
N GLN A 159 -18.79 23.38 8.45
CA GLN A 159 -19.59 23.91 7.35
C GLN A 159 -19.05 25.25 6.81
N GLN A 160 -18.51 26.13 7.67
CA GLN A 160 -17.88 27.37 7.21
C GLN A 160 -16.54 27.13 6.49
N LEU A 161 -15.78 26.10 6.90
CA LEU A 161 -14.54 25.69 6.24
C LEU A 161 -14.78 25.11 4.82
N GLU A 162 -15.89 24.39 4.62
CA GLU A 162 -16.26 23.84 3.29
C GLU A 162 -16.63 24.92 2.26
N VAL A 163 -16.97 26.14 2.70
CA VAL A 163 -17.38 27.26 1.82
C VAL A 163 -16.21 28.22 1.49
N GLY A 164 -14.98 27.92 1.94
CA GLY A 164 -13.77 28.61 1.50
C GLY A 164 -13.39 29.86 2.30
N ALA A 165 -13.66 29.89 3.61
CA ALA A 165 -13.18 30.93 4.52
C ALA A 165 -11.64 31.00 4.57
N THR A 166 -11.08 32.19 4.80
CA THR A 166 -9.62 32.43 4.73
C THR A 166 -8.90 32.13 6.05
N SER A 167 -7.61 31.78 6.00
CA SER A 167 -6.83 31.35 7.18
C SER A 167 -6.71 32.38 8.31
N ALA A 168 -7.06 33.65 8.06
CA ALA A 168 -7.06 34.71 9.07
C ALA A 168 -8.33 34.69 9.95
N GLU A 169 -9.45 34.19 9.46
CA GLU A 169 -10.70 34.03 10.23
C GLU A 169 -10.66 32.78 11.15
N ILE A 170 -9.76 31.84 10.84
CA ILE A 170 -9.54 30.58 11.59
C ILE A 170 -8.78 30.81 12.91
N SER A 171 -8.03 31.93 13.03
CA SER A 171 -7.19 32.24 14.20
C SER A 171 -7.96 32.78 15.42
N GLU A 172 -9.25 33.11 15.29
CA GLU A 172 -10.09 33.60 16.41
C GLU A 172 -10.99 32.52 17.02
N LEU A 173 -10.92 31.28 16.52
CA LEU A 173 -11.65 30.15 17.11
C LEU A 173 -10.89 29.65 18.35
N PRO A 174 -11.56 29.44 19.49
CA PRO A 174 -10.91 28.80 20.62
C PRO A 174 -10.72 27.31 20.26
N ASP A 175 -9.54 26.97 19.74
CA ASP A 175 -9.02 25.58 19.67
C ASP A 175 -9.27 24.82 21.00
N GLU A 176 -9.34 25.58 22.09
CA GLU A 176 -9.66 25.10 23.42
C GLU A 176 -10.99 24.30 23.47
N GLU A 177 -12.10 24.73 22.85
CA GLU A 177 -13.46 24.18 23.11
C GLU A 177 -13.87 22.93 22.31
N VAL A 178 -13.15 22.57 21.25
CA VAL A 178 -13.58 21.52 20.29
C VAL A 178 -13.09 20.12 20.68
N PHE A 179 -11.90 19.99 21.27
CA PHE A 179 -11.29 18.70 21.64
C PHE A 179 -11.27 18.48 23.15
N ALA A 180 -12.45 18.32 23.75
CA ALA A 180 -12.60 18.21 25.20
C ALA A 180 -11.75 17.08 25.81
N ALA A 181 -11.68 15.90 25.15
CA ALA A 181 -10.86 14.80 25.64
C ALA A 181 -9.36 15.06 25.52
N GLU A 182 -8.87 15.66 24.43
CA GLU A 182 -7.46 16.06 24.30
C GLU A 182 -7.07 17.09 25.37
N ARG A 183 -7.96 18.05 25.66
CA ARG A 183 -7.76 19.04 26.71
C ARG A 183 -7.70 18.38 28.09
N GLN A 184 -8.63 17.48 28.39
CA GLN A 184 -8.63 16.74 29.67
C GLN A 184 -7.36 15.89 29.80
N PHE A 185 -6.97 15.17 28.75
CA PHE A 185 -5.74 14.38 28.70
C PHE A 185 -4.50 15.25 28.97
N SER A 186 -4.35 16.33 28.21
CA SER A 186 -3.16 17.19 28.28
C SER A 186 -3.10 17.97 29.59
N GLY A 187 -4.25 18.47 30.06
CA GLY A 187 -4.38 19.12 31.36
C GLY A 187 -4.07 18.17 32.51
N PHE A 188 -4.57 16.93 32.47
CA PHE A 188 -4.28 15.92 33.48
C PHE A 188 -2.79 15.58 33.54
N ALA A 189 -2.15 15.37 32.39
CA ALA A 189 -0.71 15.13 32.31
C ALA A 189 0.11 16.33 32.84
N GLN A 190 -0.31 17.55 32.51
CA GLN A 190 0.35 18.78 32.96
C GLN A 190 0.25 18.97 34.49
N LEU A 191 -0.93 18.72 35.08
CA LEU A 191 -1.13 18.78 36.53
C LEU A 191 -0.23 17.79 37.28
N LEU A 192 0.18 16.70 36.65
CA LEU A 192 1.09 15.72 37.24
C LEU A 192 2.56 15.92 36.83
N ASN A 193 2.85 17.01 36.11
CA ASN A 193 4.16 17.38 35.58
C ASN A 193 4.80 16.27 34.71
N ILE A 194 3.96 15.57 33.93
CA ILE A 194 4.37 14.49 33.03
C ILE A 194 4.78 15.10 31.68
N SER A 195 6.07 15.05 31.37
CA SER A 195 6.59 15.37 30.03
C SER A 195 6.28 14.26 29.03
N ASN A 196 6.17 14.63 27.75
CA ASN A 196 5.99 13.70 26.62
C ASN A 196 4.73 12.80 26.72
N ALA A 197 3.65 13.23 27.36
CA ALA A 197 2.40 12.45 27.42
C ALA A 197 1.65 12.41 26.07
N SER A 198 1.61 13.53 25.33
CA SER A 198 0.81 13.69 24.10
C SER A 198 1.48 13.10 22.86
N THR A 199 1.86 11.82 22.95
CA THR A 199 2.50 11.02 21.89
C THR A 199 2.23 9.52 22.09
N CYS A 200 2.69 8.69 21.17
CA CYS A 200 2.70 7.22 21.29
C CYS A 200 3.95 6.66 20.60
N TYR A 201 4.15 5.34 20.68
CA TYR A 201 5.31 4.67 20.07
C TYR A 201 5.47 5.03 18.58
N GLU A 202 4.39 4.98 17.80
CA GLU A 202 4.42 5.23 16.36
C GLU A 202 4.81 6.67 16.03
N TYR A 203 4.25 7.66 16.75
CA TYR A 203 4.61 9.07 16.55
C TYR A 203 6.05 9.38 16.97
N LEU A 204 6.57 8.64 17.97
CA LEU A 204 7.97 8.70 18.37
C LEU A 204 8.92 8.01 17.37
N GLU A 205 8.43 7.20 16.44
CA GLU A 205 9.24 6.61 15.37
C GLU A 205 9.20 7.45 14.08
N ASP A 206 8.07 8.11 13.78
CA ASP A 206 7.84 8.79 12.50
C ASP A 206 8.46 10.21 12.37
N GLU A 207 9.22 10.69 13.38
CA GLU A 207 9.88 12.02 13.40
C GLU A 207 8.94 13.22 13.08
N GLU A 208 7.63 13.12 13.31
CA GLU A 208 6.70 14.24 13.08
C GLU A 208 6.91 15.40 14.09
N ASP A 209 6.52 16.62 13.68
CA ASP A 209 6.86 17.98 14.18
C ASP A 209 6.57 18.31 15.68
N LYS A 210 6.68 17.36 16.62
CA LYS A 210 6.58 17.60 18.07
C LYS A 210 7.94 17.61 18.74
N VAL A 211 8.21 18.65 19.54
CA VAL A 211 9.40 18.72 20.40
C VAL A 211 9.24 17.71 21.54
N ILE A 212 9.93 16.57 21.43
CA ILE A 212 9.99 15.54 22.49
C ILE A 212 11.19 15.82 23.38
N GLU A 213 10.94 16.02 24.67
CA GLU A 213 11.98 16.32 25.65
C GLU A 213 12.91 15.11 25.82
N ARG A 214 14.22 15.33 25.67
CA ARG A 214 15.30 14.33 25.86
C ARG A 214 15.09 13.04 25.05
N ARG A 215 14.51 13.16 23.85
CA ARG A 215 14.25 12.04 22.92
C ARG A 215 15.47 11.14 22.67
N GLU A 216 16.65 11.75 22.49
CA GLU A 216 17.90 11.04 22.18
C GLU A 216 18.37 10.09 23.30
N GLU A 217 17.81 10.22 24.50
CA GLU A 217 18.13 9.37 25.66
C GLU A 217 17.15 8.20 25.82
N PHE A 218 16.19 8.04 24.90
CA PHE A 218 15.18 6.99 25.00
C PHE A 218 15.81 5.62 24.75
N ILE A 219 15.41 4.63 25.56
CA ILE A 219 15.83 3.25 25.42
C ILE A 219 14.81 2.51 24.56
N HIS A 220 15.26 1.96 23.44
CA HIS A 220 14.46 1.10 22.58
C HIS A 220 14.53 -0.36 23.02
N ILE A 221 13.39 -1.04 23.08
CA ILE A 221 13.29 -2.47 23.41
C ILE A 221 12.39 -3.15 22.37
N PRO A 222 12.85 -4.21 21.68
CA PRO A 222 14.23 -4.71 21.68
C PRO A 222 15.20 -3.69 21.09
N ASP A 223 16.50 -3.87 21.37
CA ASP A 223 17.56 -3.01 20.81
C ASP A 223 17.46 -2.95 19.26
N PRO A 224 17.30 -1.76 18.67
CA PRO A 224 17.22 -1.56 17.22
C PRO A 224 18.43 -2.09 16.48
N SER A 225 19.59 -2.19 17.14
CA SER A 225 20.81 -2.78 16.57
C SER A 225 20.61 -4.24 16.14
N ILE A 226 19.74 -4.99 16.84
CA ILE A 226 19.40 -6.38 16.51
C ILE A 226 18.58 -6.43 15.21
N GLU A 227 17.56 -5.58 15.12
CA GLU A 227 16.72 -5.48 13.91
C GLU A 227 17.55 -4.98 12.71
N LEU A 228 18.40 -3.98 12.94
CA LEU A 228 19.31 -3.45 11.92
C LEU A 228 20.31 -4.51 11.47
N ALA A 229 20.93 -5.26 12.39
CA ALA A 229 21.84 -6.34 12.06
C ALA A 229 21.13 -7.46 11.28
N HIS A 230 19.87 -7.77 11.63
CA HIS A 230 19.06 -8.72 10.87
C HIS A 230 18.77 -8.20 9.45
N LYS A 231 18.33 -6.94 9.30
CA LYS A 231 18.12 -6.30 7.99
C LYS A 231 19.40 -6.29 7.15
N GLN A 232 20.56 -5.99 7.75
CA GLN A 232 21.85 -6.01 7.08
C GLN A 232 22.25 -7.43 6.63
N ARG A 233 22.02 -8.45 7.47
CA ARG A 233 22.27 -9.87 7.12
C ARG A 233 21.37 -10.33 5.97
N GLU A 234 20.08 -10.02 6.01
CA GLU A 234 19.14 -10.37 4.94
C GLU A 234 19.49 -9.65 3.63
N LYS A 235 19.87 -8.37 3.70
CA LYS A 235 20.38 -7.62 2.55
C LYS A 235 21.65 -8.27 1.98
N ALA A 236 22.64 -8.59 2.82
CA ALA A 236 23.87 -9.24 2.39
C ALA A 236 23.60 -10.61 1.72
N ARG A 237 22.69 -11.40 2.30
CA ARG A 237 22.26 -12.69 1.72
C ARG A 237 21.58 -12.52 0.36
N ARG A 238 20.71 -11.51 0.23
CA ARG A 238 20.06 -11.14 -1.04
C ARG A 238 21.10 -10.75 -2.08
N ASP A 239 22.02 -9.87 -1.74
CA ASP A 239 23.04 -9.34 -2.64
C ASP A 239 24.02 -10.45 -3.08
N GLU A 240 24.40 -11.36 -2.18
CA GLU A 240 25.21 -12.54 -2.52
C GLU A 240 24.47 -13.50 -3.46
N ALA A 241 23.18 -13.74 -3.24
CA ALA A 241 22.36 -14.57 -4.12
C ALA A 241 22.24 -13.97 -5.53
N LEU A 242 22.00 -12.66 -5.64
CA LEU A 242 21.98 -11.95 -6.92
C LEU A 242 23.35 -12.04 -7.63
N ALA A 243 24.46 -11.86 -6.91
CA ALA A 243 25.80 -11.99 -7.47
C ALA A 243 26.12 -13.42 -7.93
N LYS A 244 25.57 -14.46 -7.28
CA LYS A 244 25.68 -15.85 -7.75
C LYS A 244 24.88 -16.07 -9.04
N LEU A 245 23.65 -15.57 -9.12
CA LEU A 245 22.81 -15.67 -10.33
C LEU A 245 23.41 -14.91 -11.51
N ASN A 246 24.05 -13.76 -11.27
CA ASN A 246 24.74 -13.00 -12.30
C ASN A 246 25.98 -13.73 -12.82
N ARG A 247 26.82 -14.28 -11.94
CA ARG A 247 27.96 -15.12 -12.35
C ARG A 247 27.55 -16.38 -13.10
N ALA A 248 26.36 -16.92 -12.82
CA ALA A 248 25.79 -18.06 -13.53
C ALA A 248 25.16 -17.69 -14.90
N GLY A 249 25.11 -16.41 -15.26
CA GLY A 249 24.47 -15.94 -16.50
C GLY A 249 22.94 -16.04 -16.50
N ILE A 250 22.32 -16.23 -15.33
CA ILE A 250 20.87 -16.27 -15.15
C ILE A 250 20.31 -14.86 -14.97
N LEU A 251 20.92 -14.06 -14.09
CA LEU A 251 20.62 -12.63 -13.95
C LEU A 251 21.56 -11.84 -14.88
N LEU A 252 21.02 -11.21 -15.91
CA LEU A 252 21.83 -10.54 -16.93
C LEU A 252 22.20 -9.12 -16.49
N THR A 253 21.23 -8.35 -15.99
CA THR A 253 21.48 -7.02 -15.43
C THR A 253 20.41 -6.61 -14.43
N THR A 254 20.75 -5.69 -13.54
CA THR A 254 19.84 -5.05 -12.58
C THR A 254 19.92 -3.54 -12.75
N ILE A 255 18.78 -2.91 -12.96
CA ILE A 255 18.65 -1.49 -13.26
C ILE A 255 17.79 -0.89 -12.14
N SER A 256 18.42 -0.09 -11.29
CA SER A 256 17.72 0.60 -10.22
C SER A 256 17.07 1.88 -10.72
N SER A 257 15.94 2.25 -10.12
CA SER A 257 15.32 3.57 -10.35
C SER A 257 16.34 4.68 -10.11
N PRO A 258 16.33 5.76 -10.91
CA PRO A 258 17.05 6.97 -10.58
C PRO A 258 16.54 7.55 -9.25
N THR A 259 17.39 8.33 -8.58
CA THR A 259 17.03 9.02 -7.34
C THR A 259 15.85 9.95 -7.61
N PRO A 260 14.72 9.82 -6.89
CA PRO A 260 13.55 10.65 -7.13
C PRO A 260 13.83 12.13 -6.85
N SER A 261 13.40 13.00 -7.76
CA SER A 261 13.40 14.45 -7.57
C SER A 261 12.02 14.88 -7.03
N GLY A 262 11.69 14.47 -5.81
CA GLY A 262 10.40 14.80 -5.17
C GLY A 262 9.79 13.65 -4.35
N GLN A 263 8.52 13.80 -3.96
CA GLN A 263 7.81 12.86 -3.08
C GLN A 263 7.28 11.60 -3.80
N PHE A 264 7.21 11.58 -5.13
CA PHE A 264 6.65 10.47 -5.88
C PHE A 264 7.74 9.55 -6.45
N PRO A 265 7.63 8.22 -6.29
CA PRO A 265 8.60 7.29 -6.83
C PRO A 265 8.52 7.24 -8.36
N TYR A 266 9.67 7.10 -9.01
CA TYR A 266 9.70 6.78 -10.43
C TYR A 266 9.28 5.31 -10.64
N ILE A 267 8.31 5.09 -11.53
CA ILE A 267 7.80 3.75 -11.83
C ILE A 267 8.39 3.31 -13.18
N PRO A 268 8.89 2.07 -13.31
CA PRO A 268 9.44 1.61 -14.57
C PRO A 268 8.34 1.36 -15.62
N ILE A 269 8.67 1.68 -16.87
CA ILE A 269 7.97 1.19 -18.06
C ILE A 269 9.00 0.43 -18.89
N SER A 270 8.66 -0.77 -19.34
CA SER A 270 9.48 -1.51 -20.29
C SER A 270 8.64 -2.07 -21.42
N ILE A 271 9.26 -2.12 -22.60
CA ILE A 271 8.67 -2.66 -23.84
C ILE A 271 9.73 -3.51 -24.54
N PRO A 272 9.40 -4.72 -24.99
CA PRO A 272 10.35 -5.58 -25.69
C PRO A 272 10.66 -5.01 -27.08
N ASP A 273 11.94 -5.02 -27.44
CA ASP A 273 12.42 -4.64 -28.78
C ASP A 273 12.06 -5.70 -29.84
N GLN A 274 12.13 -5.32 -31.11
CA GLN A 274 11.97 -6.18 -32.27
C GLN A 274 13.02 -7.28 -32.38
N THR A 275 14.27 -6.95 -32.10
CA THR A 275 15.43 -7.80 -32.41
C THR A 275 15.97 -8.54 -31.20
N GLY A 276 15.59 -8.10 -30.00
CA GLY A 276 16.00 -8.69 -28.73
C GLY A 276 16.21 -7.59 -27.68
N GLY A 277 15.97 -7.89 -26.41
CA GLY A 277 16.08 -6.91 -25.33
C GLY A 277 14.88 -5.97 -25.18
N PHE A 278 15.12 -4.84 -24.51
CA PHE A 278 14.06 -4.01 -23.94
C PHE A 278 14.41 -2.53 -24.01
N PHE A 279 13.42 -1.71 -24.36
CA PHE A 279 13.45 -0.29 -24.03
C PHE A 279 12.89 -0.13 -22.61
N ILE A 280 13.61 0.58 -21.75
CA ILE A 280 13.27 0.80 -20.35
C ILE A 280 13.32 2.29 -20.05
N SER A 281 12.31 2.76 -19.34
CA SER A 281 12.16 4.15 -18.93
C SER A 281 11.55 4.24 -17.53
N TRP A 282 11.64 5.42 -16.92
CA TRP A 282 11.21 5.70 -15.56
C TRP A 282 10.21 6.85 -15.57
N ARG A 283 8.91 6.53 -15.53
CA ARG A 283 7.85 7.56 -15.52
C ARG A 283 7.74 8.21 -14.16
N GLY A 284 7.46 9.51 -14.14
CA GLY A 284 7.32 10.31 -12.92
C GLY A 284 6.46 11.54 -13.13
N LEU A 285 6.42 12.42 -12.13
CA LEU A 285 5.71 13.69 -12.17
C LEU A 285 6.72 14.83 -12.31
N GLY A 286 6.98 15.25 -13.54
CA GLY A 286 7.86 16.37 -13.82
C GLY A 286 7.76 16.85 -15.26
N ASN A 287 8.50 17.91 -15.58
CA ASN A 287 8.45 18.59 -16.88
C ASN A 287 9.65 18.27 -17.78
N GLN A 288 10.49 17.29 -17.42
CA GLN A 288 11.64 16.91 -18.23
C GLN A 288 11.26 15.88 -19.30
N PRO A 289 11.92 15.85 -20.46
CA PRO A 289 11.71 14.78 -21.43
C PRO A 289 11.96 13.40 -20.81
N LEU A 290 11.13 12.43 -21.19
CA LEU A 290 11.28 11.06 -20.74
C LEU A 290 12.45 10.40 -21.46
N GLU A 291 13.50 10.04 -20.71
CA GLU A 291 14.61 9.25 -21.25
C GLU A 291 14.20 7.78 -21.44
N ILE A 292 14.49 7.20 -22.60
CA ILE A 292 14.23 5.79 -22.89
C ILE A 292 15.54 5.11 -23.28
N LYS A 293 15.99 4.18 -22.43
CA LYS A 293 17.23 3.44 -22.63
C LYS A 293 16.96 2.09 -23.26
N HIS A 294 17.71 1.75 -24.30
CA HIS A 294 17.66 0.47 -24.98
C HIS A 294 18.73 -0.47 -24.43
N TYR A 295 18.29 -1.55 -23.80
CA TYR A 295 19.13 -2.58 -23.21
C TYR A 295 19.12 -3.83 -24.09
N THR A 296 20.29 -4.20 -24.58
CA THR A 296 20.51 -5.35 -25.47
C THR A 296 21.78 -6.10 -25.07
N GLU A 297 22.00 -7.27 -25.65
CA GLU A 297 23.27 -7.99 -25.48
C GLU A 297 24.42 -7.24 -26.18
N PRO A 298 25.64 -7.15 -25.58
CA PRO A 298 26.00 -7.57 -24.22
C PRO A 298 25.39 -6.70 -23.12
N TRP A 299 24.74 -7.33 -22.13
CA TRP A 299 23.94 -6.67 -21.07
C TRP A 299 24.72 -5.81 -20.07
N ASN A 300 26.06 -5.85 -20.15
CA ASN A 300 26.97 -5.06 -19.33
C ASN A 300 27.41 -3.76 -20.02
N ASN A 301 27.04 -3.55 -21.28
CA ASN A 301 27.35 -2.32 -22.00
C ASN A 301 26.43 -1.18 -21.55
N GLU A 302 26.90 0.05 -21.73
CA GLU A 302 26.06 1.22 -21.53
C GLU A 302 24.88 1.20 -22.51
N PRO A 303 23.63 1.33 -22.04
CA PRO A 303 22.47 1.28 -22.92
C PRO A 303 22.42 2.51 -23.82
N THR A 304 21.93 2.36 -25.05
CA THR A 304 21.78 3.46 -25.99
C THR A 304 20.46 4.20 -25.75
N ASN A 305 20.43 5.52 -25.88
CA ASN A 305 19.19 6.29 -25.77
C ASN A 305 18.33 6.18 -27.04
N LEU A 306 17.02 6.06 -26.88
CA LEU A 306 16.04 6.23 -27.94
C LEU A 306 15.59 7.69 -27.95
N ASP A 307 16.21 8.51 -28.81
CA ASP A 307 15.92 9.95 -28.88
C ASP A 307 14.52 10.20 -29.50
N LEU A 308 13.50 10.23 -28.66
CA LEU A 308 12.13 10.63 -29.02
C LEU A 308 11.67 11.79 -28.14
N PRO A 309 10.91 12.75 -28.68
CA PRO A 309 10.36 13.86 -27.91
C PRO A 309 9.14 13.39 -27.08
N LEU A 310 9.41 12.64 -26.02
CA LEU A 310 8.40 12.08 -25.11
C LEU A 310 8.28 12.91 -23.83
N GLU A 311 7.05 13.12 -23.39
CA GLU A 311 6.73 13.77 -22.12
C GLU A 311 6.95 12.81 -20.93
N GLN A 312 7.38 13.34 -19.78
CA GLN A 312 7.67 12.54 -18.57
C GLN A 312 6.50 11.71 -18.02
N ASN A 313 5.27 12.13 -18.35
CA ASN A 313 4.03 11.57 -17.83
C ASN A 313 3.48 10.40 -18.67
N ALA A 314 4.32 9.80 -19.51
CA ALA A 314 4.00 8.52 -20.13
C ALA A 314 3.56 7.52 -19.05
N TYR A 315 2.40 6.93 -19.23
CA TYR A 315 1.82 5.95 -18.32
C TYR A 315 1.91 4.54 -18.92
N VAL A 316 1.63 4.36 -20.20
CA VAL A 316 1.74 3.06 -20.87
C VAL A 316 2.39 3.24 -22.23
N MET A 317 3.18 2.26 -22.67
CA MET A 317 3.83 2.26 -23.98
C MET A 317 3.64 0.92 -24.66
N GLN A 318 3.50 0.94 -25.99
CA GLN A 318 3.51 -0.27 -26.79
C GLN A 318 4.15 -0.04 -28.15
N ILE A 319 5.03 -0.95 -28.55
CA ILE A 319 5.56 -1.04 -29.91
C ILE A 319 4.60 -1.87 -30.77
N SER A 320 4.28 -1.35 -31.95
CA SER A 320 3.48 -2.02 -32.97
C SER A 320 4.06 -3.39 -33.40
N PRO A 321 3.25 -4.35 -33.87
CA PRO A 321 3.72 -5.65 -34.37
C PRO A 321 4.93 -5.58 -35.33
N SER A 322 4.90 -4.69 -36.32
CA SER A 322 5.95 -4.43 -37.30
C SER A 322 7.11 -3.58 -36.76
N GLY A 323 6.94 -2.98 -35.58
CA GLY A 323 7.94 -2.16 -34.89
C GLY A 323 8.24 -0.82 -35.53
N LYS A 324 7.40 -0.40 -36.47
CA LYS A 324 7.51 0.93 -37.11
C LYS A 324 6.99 2.05 -36.21
N PHE A 325 6.04 1.72 -35.33
CA PHE A 325 5.35 2.68 -34.50
C PHE A 325 5.49 2.38 -33.01
N LEU A 326 5.54 3.46 -32.21
CA LEU A 326 5.39 3.46 -30.76
C LEU A 326 4.14 4.26 -30.41
N ALA A 327 3.23 3.65 -29.65
CA ALA A 327 2.08 4.34 -29.08
C ALA A 327 2.30 4.54 -27.58
N VAL A 328 2.00 5.74 -27.09
CA VAL A 328 2.19 6.13 -25.69
C VAL A 328 0.89 6.71 -25.14
N GLY A 329 0.41 6.16 -24.02
CA GLY A 329 -0.69 6.74 -23.25
C GLY A 329 -0.13 7.59 -22.12
N HIS A 330 -0.68 8.79 -21.91
CA HIS A 330 -0.21 9.76 -20.92
C HIS A 330 -1.17 9.89 -19.74
N ALA A 331 -0.63 10.34 -18.60
CA ALA A 331 -1.38 10.62 -17.37
C ALA A 331 -1.03 12.01 -16.80
N SER A 332 -1.50 12.31 -15.59
CA SER A 332 -1.08 13.49 -14.81
C SER A 332 -1.29 14.83 -15.53
N GLY A 333 -2.42 14.98 -16.22
CA GLY A 333 -2.84 16.23 -16.85
C GLY A 333 -2.67 16.26 -18.37
N SER A 334 -1.71 15.55 -18.96
CA SER A 334 -1.64 15.37 -20.43
C SER A 334 -2.60 14.27 -20.85
N TRP A 335 -3.90 14.43 -20.66
CA TRP A 335 -4.94 13.44 -20.99
C TRP A 335 -5.01 13.15 -22.50
N GLN A 336 -4.08 12.34 -23.00
CA GLN A 336 -3.92 12.04 -24.42
C GLN A 336 -3.20 10.70 -24.64
N ALA A 337 -3.31 10.20 -25.86
CA ALA A 337 -2.42 9.20 -26.42
C ALA A 337 -1.63 9.82 -27.58
N THR A 338 -0.42 9.36 -27.80
CA THR A 338 0.46 9.83 -28.87
C THR A 338 0.99 8.65 -29.68
N LEU A 339 1.21 8.88 -30.97
CA LEU A 339 1.75 7.91 -31.91
C LEU A 339 3.02 8.47 -32.53
N TYR A 340 4.11 7.70 -32.44
CA TYR A 340 5.42 8.07 -32.98
C TYR A 340 5.85 7.11 -34.08
N ASN A 341 6.59 7.64 -35.06
CA ASN A 341 7.36 6.86 -36.01
C ASN A 341 8.74 6.58 -35.38
N LEU A 342 9.11 5.30 -35.26
CA LEU A 342 10.39 4.89 -34.65
C LEU A 342 11.59 5.07 -35.60
N GLU A 343 11.39 4.96 -36.91
CA GLU A 343 12.45 5.18 -37.91
C GLU A 343 12.78 6.66 -38.06
N GLN A 344 11.75 7.50 -38.19
CA GLN A 344 11.88 8.95 -38.36
C GLN A 344 12.01 9.71 -37.04
N LYS A 345 11.88 9.01 -35.90
CA LYS A 345 11.94 9.58 -34.54
C LYS A 345 11.03 10.79 -34.32
N GLN A 346 9.80 10.75 -34.86
CA GLN A 346 8.89 11.91 -34.82
C GLN A 346 7.47 11.55 -34.38
N LEU A 347 6.81 12.52 -33.75
CA LEU A 347 5.38 12.46 -33.42
C LEU A 347 4.57 12.52 -34.72
N ILE A 348 3.69 11.53 -34.91
CA ILE A 348 2.77 11.45 -36.05
C ILE A 348 1.40 12.01 -35.68
N LYS A 349 0.89 11.67 -34.48
CA LYS A 349 -0.49 11.98 -34.08
C LYS A 349 -0.62 12.10 -32.57
N THR A 350 -1.42 13.08 -32.14
CA THR A 350 -1.98 13.18 -30.79
C THR A 350 -3.48 12.85 -30.84
N ILE A 351 -3.92 12.01 -29.93
CA ILE A 351 -5.30 11.55 -29.75
C ILE A 351 -5.77 12.08 -28.38
N PRO A 352 -6.61 13.13 -28.33
CA PRO A 352 -7.05 13.72 -27.08
C PRO A 352 -7.99 12.77 -26.32
N HIS A 353 -7.85 12.74 -25.00
CA HIS A 353 -8.69 11.99 -24.08
C HIS A 353 -9.17 12.91 -22.95
N VAL A 354 -10.18 12.46 -22.19
CA VAL A 354 -10.69 13.23 -21.04
C VAL A 354 -9.94 12.95 -19.73
N ARG A 355 -9.24 11.80 -19.67
CA ARG A 355 -8.52 11.29 -18.49
C ARG A 355 -7.26 10.54 -18.90
N ALA A 356 -6.59 9.92 -17.93
CA ALA A 356 -5.36 9.18 -18.15
C ALA A 356 -5.58 8.00 -19.13
N THR A 357 -4.74 7.92 -20.15
CA THR A 357 -4.75 6.80 -21.09
C THR A 357 -4.00 5.63 -20.49
N SER A 358 -4.73 4.61 -20.04
CA SER A 358 -4.19 3.49 -19.26
C SER A 358 -4.11 2.17 -20.03
N GLY A 359 -4.79 2.08 -21.18
CA GLY A 359 -4.66 0.98 -22.12
C GLY A 359 -4.34 1.51 -23.51
N ILE A 360 -3.38 0.91 -24.19
CA ILE A 360 -3.07 1.21 -25.59
C ILE A 360 -2.69 -0.10 -26.28
N GLN A 361 -3.23 -0.37 -27.47
CA GLN A 361 -2.90 -1.54 -28.28
C GLN A 361 -3.04 -1.27 -29.78
N PHE A 362 -2.27 -2.00 -30.60
CA PHE A 362 -2.41 -2.04 -32.05
C PHE A 362 -3.22 -3.25 -32.47
N THR A 363 -4.07 -3.10 -33.49
CA THR A 363 -4.62 -4.30 -34.15
C THR A 363 -3.49 -5.11 -34.80
N PRO A 364 -3.62 -6.45 -34.91
CA PRO A 364 -2.57 -7.30 -35.48
C PRO A 364 -2.13 -6.92 -36.90
N ASN A 365 -3.05 -6.32 -37.69
CA ASN A 365 -2.78 -5.83 -39.04
C ASN A 365 -2.27 -4.37 -39.10
N GLU A 366 -2.13 -3.70 -37.95
CA GLU A 366 -1.70 -2.31 -37.82
C GLU A 366 -2.55 -1.28 -38.58
N GLU A 367 -3.83 -1.55 -38.75
CA GLU A 367 -4.74 -0.57 -39.35
C GLU A 367 -5.33 0.39 -38.31
N ILE A 368 -5.42 -0.04 -37.04
CA ILE A 368 -6.08 0.69 -35.96
C ILE A 368 -5.22 0.69 -34.69
N ILE A 369 -5.18 1.84 -34.02
CA ILE A 369 -4.76 1.98 -32.62
C ILE A 369 -6.00 2.07 -31.76
N VAL A 370 -6.02 1.27 -30.70
CA VAL A 370 -7.01 1.29 -29.64
C VAL A 370 -6.39 1.99 -28.45
N SER A 371 -6.94 3.12 -28.02
CA SER A 371 -6.56 3.81 -26.79
C SER A 371 -7.72 3.85 -25.82
N ARG A 372 -7.46 3.52 -24.56
CA ARG A 372 -8.46 3.46 -23.49
C ARG A 372 -8.15 4.47 -22.39
N SER A 373 -9.16 5.24 -22.02
CA SER A 373 -9.16 6.18 -20.91
C SER A 373 -10.43 5.96 -20.08
N GLU A 374 -10.32 5.55 -18.81
CA GLU A 374 -11.47 5.30 -17.91
C GLU A 374 -12.67 4.53 -18.54
N ASP A 375 -13.70 5.27 -18.97
CA ASP A 375 -14.99 4.81 -19.52
C ASP A 375 -15.05 4.86 -21.07
N GLU A 376 -13.95 5.18 -21.73
CA GLU A 376 -13.92 5.35 -23.19
C GLU A 376 -12.79 4.58 -23.85
N ILE A 377 -13.10 4.08 -25.05
CA ILE A 377 -12.14 3.51 -25.99
C ILE A 377 -12.23 4.31 -27.29
N ILE A 378 -11.10 4.87 -27.74
CA ILE A 378 -10.99 5.56 -29.02
C ILE A 378 -10.29 4.62 -30.01
N LEU A 379 -10.89 4.47 -31.18
CA LEU A 379 -10.31 3.76 -32.31
C LEU A 379 -9.77 4.79 -33.30
N THR A 380 -8.48 4.74 -33.61
CA THR A 380 -7.84 5.67 -34.56
C THR A 380 -7.18 4.90 -35.70
N SER A 381 -7.46 5.28 -36.95
CA SER A 381 -6.82 4.65 -38.11
C SER A 381 -5.37 5.11 -38.24
N ILE A 382 -4.45 4.17 -38.44
CA ILE A 382 -3.04 4.48 -38.67
C ILE A 382 -2.82 5.04 -40.08
N LYS A 383 -3.60 4.58 -41.06
CA LYS A 383 -3.43 4.94 -42.48
C LYS A 383 -3.73 6.42 -42.75
N ASN A 384 -4.81 6.96 -42.19
CA ASN A 384 -5.24 8.34 -42.44
C ASN A 384 -5.24 9.22 -41.19
N LEU A 385 -4.86 8.67 -40.03
CA LEU A 385 -4.73 9.38 -38.75
C LEU A 385 -6.05 10.03 -38.27
N GLN A 386 -7.18 9.47 -38.69
CA GLN A 386 -8.51 9.91 -38.28
C GLN A 386 -9.10 8.99 -37.21
N GLN A 387 -9.87 9.61 -36.31
CA GLN A 387 -10.69 8.87 -35.35
C GLN A 387 -11.78 8.12 -36.12
N ILE A 388 -11.83 6.81 -35.91
CA ILE A 388 -12.85 5.91 -36.46
C ILE A 388 -14.09 5.94 -35.56
N ALA A 389 -13.90 5.81 -34.24
CA ALA A 389 -14.99 5.68 -33.28
C ALA A 389 -14.57 6.08 -31.86
N VAL A 390 -15.57 6.44 -31.05
CA VAL A 390 -15.47 6.48 -29.58
C VAL A 390 -16.52 5.52 -29.03
N ILE A 391 -16.08 4.53 -28.26
CA ILE A 391 -16.91 3.49 -27.68
C ILE A 391 -16.97 3.73 -26.17
N LYS A 392 -18.17 3.97 -25.63
CA LYS A 392 -18.40 4.11 -24.20
C LYS A 392 -18.63 2.75 -23.55
N ILE A 393 -17.94 2.52 -22.43
CA ILE A 393 -17.93 1.29 -21.64
C ILE A 393 -17.86 1.63 -20.15
N GLY A 394 -17.94 0.63 -19.27
CA GLY A 394 -17.71 0.84 -17.85
C GLY A 394 -16.28 1.26 -17.51
N LEU A 395 -16.13 1.89 -16.33
CA LEU A 395 -14.84 2.35 -15.81
C LEU A 395 -13.84 1.20 -15.69
N GLY A 396 -12.62 1.38 -16.20
CA GLY A 396 -11.53 0.40 -16.05
C GLY A 396 -10.26 0.87 -16.75
N SER A 397 -9.30 -0.05 -16.95
CA SER A 397 -7.95 0.33 -17.42
C SER A 397 -7.24 -0.69 -18.31
N LYS A 398 -7.76 -1.91 -18.45
CA LYS A 398 -7.10 -3.03 -19.11
C LYS A 398 -7.84 -3.38 -20.39
N ILE A 399 -7.08 -3.69 -21.43
CA ILE A 399 -7.60 -4.14 -22.72
C ILE A 399 -6.78 -5.29 -23.29
N ALA A 400 -7.41 -6.12 -24.12
CA ALA A 400 -6.75 -7.17 -24.89
C ALA A 400 -7.44 -7.37 -26.24
N ILE A 401 -6.70 -7.24 -27.34
CA ILE A 401 -7.18 -7.48 -28.70
C ILE A 401 -6.98 -8.96 -29.03
N HIS A 402 -8.06 -9.60 -29.48
CA HIS A 402 -7.99 -10.96 -30.00
C HIS A 402 -7.19 -10.99 -31.32
N PRO A 403 -6.32 -12.00 -31.58
CA PRO A 403 -5.43 -12.04 -32.75
C PRO A 403 -6.11 -12.01 -34.12
N ASN A 404 -7.41 -12.33 -34.21
CA ASN A 404 -8.21 -12.15 -35.42
C ASN A 404 -8.47 -10.67 -35.79
N GLY A 405 -8.12 -9.71 -34.91
CA GLY A 405 -8.30 -8.28 -35.11
C GLY A 405 -9.75 -7.78 -35.05
N ARG A 406 -10.71 -8.65 -34.77
CA ARG A 406 -12.14 -8.32 -34.73
C ARG A 406 -12.66 -8.05 -33.33
N HIS A 407 -12.14 -8.74 -32.32
CA HIS A 407 -12.65 -8.64 -30.95
C HIS A 407 -11.66 -7.93 -30.03
N LEU A 408 -12.19 -7.06 -29.18
CA LEU A 408 -11.46 -6.38 -28.12
C LEU A 408 -12.14 -6.70 -26.79
N LEU A 409 -11.33 -7.05 -25.80
CA LEU A 409 -11.73 -7.17 -24.41
C LEU A 409 -11.37 -5.91 -23.65
N ALA A 410 -12.26 -5.48 -22.76
CA ALA A 410 -12.02 -4.37 -21.85
C ALA A 410 -12.57 -4.71 -20.46
N ASN A 411 -11.75 -4.60 -19.42
CA ASN A 411 -12.24 -4.81 -18.06
C ASN A 411 -13.12 -3.65 -17.59
N GLU A 412 -14.03 -3.87 -16.67
CA GLU A 412 -14.82 -2.83 -16.01
C GLU A 412 -14.75 -3.04 -14.49
N ARG A 413 -15.12 -2.01 -13.72
CA ARG A 413 -15.27 -2.09 -12.26
C ARG A 413 -16.24 -3.23 -11.89
N GLU A 414 -16.13 -3.71 -10.64
CA GLU A 414 -16.87 -4.88 -10.15
C GLU A 414 -16.56 -6.17 -10.92
N SER A 415 -15.34 -6.27 -11.46
CA SER A 415 -14.82 -7.45 -12.14
C SER A 415 -15.70 -7.91 -13.31
N LYS A 416 -16.13 -6.95 -14.13
CA LYS A 416 -16.84 -7.19 -15.38
C LYS A 416 -15.86 -7.13 -16.57
N LEU A 417 -16.25 -7.76 -17.67
CA LEU A 417 -15.48 -7.86 -18.90
C LEU A 417 -16.38 -7.57 -20.10
N ALA A 418 -16.16 -6.43 -20.75
CA ALA A 418 -16.83 -6.08 -21.99
C ALA A 418 -16.13 -6.74 -23.19
N ILE A 419 -16.94 -7.30 -24.09
CA ILE A 419 -16.53 -7.81 -25.41
C ILE A 419 -17.03 -6.82 -26.45
N ILE A 420 -16.09 -6.24 -27.20
CA ILE A 420 -16.36 -5.27 -28.26
C ILE A 420 -16.03 -5.90 -29.61
N ASP A 421 -16.91 -5.71 -30.59
CA ASP A 421 -16.63 -6.02 -31.99
C ASP A 421 -16.12 -4.75 -32.68
N LEU A 422 -14.87 -4.77 -33.12
CA LEU A 422 -14.16 -3.62 -33.70
C LEU A 422 -14.67 -3.23 -35.09
N ASN A 423 -15.30 -4.15 -35.82
CA ASN A 423 -15.87 -3.86 -37.14
C ASN A 423 -17.18 -3.08 -36.99
N THR A 424 -18.03 -3.50 -36.05
CA THR A 424 -19.32 -2.84 -35.77
C THR A 424 -19.20 -1.71 -34.76
N GLN A 425 -18.07 -1.63 -34.05
CA GLN A 425 -17.74 -0.62 -33.04
C GLN A 425 -18.71 -0.62 -31.85
N LYS A 426 -19.21 -1.80 -31.49
CA LYS A 426 -20.25 -1.97 -30.46
C LYS A 426 -19.81 -2.95 -29.39
N VAL A 427 -20.22 -2.67 -28.17
CA VAL A 427 -20.22 -3.65 -27.08
C VAL A 427 -21.24 -4.73 -27.44
N VAL A 428 -20.75 -5.94 -27.64
CA VAL A 428 -21.58 -7.11 -27.96
C VAL A 428 -22.08 -7.78 -26.69
N LYS A 429 -21.27 -7.77 -25.64
CA LYS A 429 -21.56 -8.49 -24.40
C LYS A 429 -20.75 -7.95 -23.22
N VAL A 430 -21.28 -8.11 -22.01
CA VAL A 430 -20.55 -7.91 -20.75
C VAL A 430 -20.69 -9.17 -19.90
N LEU A 431 -19.57 -9.69 -19.40
CA LEU A 431 -19.50 -10.89 -18.56
C LEU A 431 -18.97 -10.54 -17.17
N SER A 432 -19.50 -11.14 -16.12
CA SER A 432 -18.92 -11.06 -14.77
C SER A 432 -17.92 -12.18 -14.52
N THR A 433 -16.86 -11.93 -13.76
CA THR A 433 -15.95 -12.98 -13.27
C THR A 433 -16.63 -13.82 -12.17
N ALA A 434 -15.92 -14.86 -11.69
CA ALA A 434 -16.40 -15.73 -10.62
C ALA A 434 -16.73 -14.93 -9.35
N ALA A 435 -17.92 -15.16 -8.79
CA ALA A 435 -18.33 -14.58 -7.52
C ALA A 435 -17.64 -15.30 -6.36
N LEU A 436 -17.28 -14.54 -5.31
CA LEU A 436 -16.64 -15.05 -4.11
C LEU A 436 -17.65 -15.21 -2.98
N ASP A 437 -17.51 -16.28 -2.21
CA ASP A 437 -18.37 -16.58 -1.07
C ASP A 437 -17.86 -15.86 0.18
N MET A 438 -18.67 -14.93 0.72
CA MET A 438 -18.35 -14.16 1.92
C MET A 438 -18.21 -15.05 3.15
N THR A 439 -19.03 -16.10 3.27
CA THR A 439 -18.99 -17.02 4.42
C THR A 439 -17.70 -17.84 4.41
N ALA A 440 -17.33 -18.37 3.25
CA ALA A 440 -16.08 -19.10 3.08
C ALA A 440 -14.86 -18.19 3.33
N TRP A 441 -14.92 -16.94 2.86
CA TRP A 441 -13.88 -15.95 3.13
C TRP A 441 -13.76 -15.68 4.64
N MET A 442 -14.86 -15.38 5.34
CA MET A 442 -14.86 -15.16 6.80
C MET A 442 -14.28 -16.35 7.57
N ALA A 443 -14.63 -17.58 7.20
CA ALA A 443 -14.06 -18.79 7.80
C ALA A 443 -12.54 -18.91 7.57
N SER A 444 -12.06 -18.53 6.38
CA SER A 444 -10.62 -18.52 6.07
C SER A 444 -9.85 -17.47 6.87
N ILE A 445 -10.46 -16.33 7.18
CA ILE A 445 -9.86 -15.30 8.05
C ILE A 445 -9.75 -15.81 9.49
N GLN A 446 -10.81 -16.42 10.01
CA GLN A 446 -10.85 -16.94 11.40
C GLN A 446 -9.80 -18.03 11.66
N THR A 447 -9.50 -18.85 10.66
CA THR A 447 -8.45 -19.88 10.71
C THR A 447 -7.05 -19.32 10.46
N GLY A 448 -6.93 -18.05 10.06
CA GLY A 448 -5.66 -17.44 9.71
C GLY A 448 -5.04 -18.01 8.43
N GLU A 449 -5.86 -18.47 7.49
CA GLU A 449 -5.41 -18.99 6.19
C GLU A 449 -5.77 -18.05 5.02
N GLY A 450 -6.78 -17.19 5.18
CA GLY A 450 -7.32 -16.32 4.13
C GLY A 450 -6.58 -15.01 3.88
N VAL A 451 -6.92 -14.37 2.75
CA VAL A 451 -6.54 -12.98 2.42
C VAL A 451 -7.41 -11.99 3.20
N THR A 452 -6.84 -10.94 3.78
CA THR A 452 -7.53 -10.00 4.69
C THR A 452 -8.56 -9.09 4.02
N SER A 453 -8.52 -8.94 2.69
CA SER A 453 -9.50 -8.15 1.94
C SER A 453 -10.57 -9.03 1.30
N PHE A 454 -11.81 -8.52 1.23
CA PHE A 454 -12.92 -9.16 0.54
C PHE A 454 -13.30 -8.39 -0.72
N SER A 455 -13.51 -9.11 -1.81
CA SER A 455 -14.11 -8.64 -3.05
C SER A 455 -15.28 -9.55 -3.42
N ASN A 456 -16.36 -8.99 -3.99
CA ASN A 456 -17.52 -9.79 -4.40
C ASN A 456 -17.20 -10.76 -5.56
N ASN A 457 -16.20 -10.41 -6.36
CA ASN A 457 -15.82 -11.12 -7.57
C ASN A 457 -14.30 -11.11 -7.74
N GLU A 458 -13.76 -12.18 -8.31
CA GLU A 458 -12.33 -12.30 -8.62
C GLU A 458 -11.88 -11.16 -9.57
N MET A 459 -10.82 -10.44 -9.23
CA MET A 459 -10.40 -9.23 -9.97
C MET A 459 -9.38 -9.54 -11.07
N ILE A 460 -9.56 -8.91 -12.24
CA ILE A 460 -8.63 -9.02 -13.38
C ILE A 460 -7.55 -7.93 -13.29
N PHE A 461 -6.27 -8.33 -13.28
CA PHE A 461 -5.12 -7.43 -13.33
C PHE A 461 -4.53 -7.30 -14.74
N LYS A 462 -4.52 -8.39 -15.52
CA LYS A 462 -4.03 -8.43 -16.89
C LYS A 462 -4.84 -9.43 -17.72
N MET A 463 -5.01 -9.11 -19.00
CA MET A 463 -5.56 -10.03 -20.00
C MET A 463 -4.66 -10.08 -21.21
N ASP A 464 -4.58 -11.24 -21.84
CA ASP A 464 -3.99 -11.43 -23.15
C ASP A 464 -4.62 -12.64 -23.86
N PHE A 465 -4.27 -12.86 -25.12
CA PHE A 465 -4.71 -14.01 -25.89
C PHE A 465 -3.53 -14.91 -26.29
N SER A 466 -3.80 -16.21 -26.42
CA SER A 466 -2.89 -17.07 -27.16
C SER A 466 -2.77 -16.58 -28.61
N PRO A 467 -1.62 -16.72 -29.29
CA PRO A 467 -1.42 -16.23 -30.66
C PRO A 467 -2.39 -16.82 -31.69
N ASP A 468 -2.89 -18.03 -31.45
CA ASP A 468 -3.90 -18.68 -32.29
C ASP A 468 -5.34 -18.24 -31.96
N GLY A 469 -5.52 -17.40 -30.93
CA GLY A 469 -6.80 -16.84 -30.49
C GLY A 469 -7.70 -17.83 -29.75
N LYS A 470 -7.25 -19.06 -29.49
CA LYS A 470 -8.10 -20.07 -28.84
C LYS A 470 -8.31 -19.81 -27.36
N TRP A 471 -7.38 -19.12 -26.70
CA TRP A 471 -7.41 -18.96 -25.25
C TRP A 471 -7.36 -17.50 -24.83
N LEU A 472 -8.21 -17.17 -23.86
CA LEU A 472 -8.11 -15.96 -23.06
C LEU A 472 -7.28 -16.26 -21.82
N LEU A 473 -6.20 -15.52 -21.63
CA LEU A 473 -5.24 -15.63 -20.53
C LEU A 473 -5.47 -14.48 -19.57
N CYS A 474 -5.60 -14.75 -18.27
CA CYS A 474 -5.89 -13.73 -17.26
C CYS A 474 -5.00 -13.87 -16.03
N ALA A 475 -4.37 -12.77 -15.62
CA ALA A 475 -3.82 -12.60 -14.28
C ALA A 475 -4.92 -12.05 -13.35
N MET A 476 -5.13 -12.70 -12.22
CA MET A 476 -6.16 -12.37 -11.23
C MET A 476 -5.57 -12.12 -9.84
N ASP A 477 -6.37 -11.61 -8.90
CA ASP A 477 -6.01 -11.57 -7.47
C ASP A 477 -5.67 -12.97 -6.92
N LYS A 478 -6.33 -14.03 -7.38
CA LYS A 478 -6.11 -15.42 -6.89
C LYS A 478 -5.35 -16.32 -7.86
N GLY A 479 -4.51 -15.76 -8.71
CA GLY A 479 -3.64 -16.54 -9.60
C GLY A 479 -3.96 -16.34 -11.07
N VAL A 480 -3.66 -17.35 -11.88
CA VAL A 480 -3.89 -17.35 -13.33
C VAL A 480 -5.16 -18.12 -13.66
N ARG A 481 -5.92 -17.62 -14.64
CA ARG A 481 -7.06 -18.31 -15.25
C ARG A 481 -6.88 -18.33 -16.76
N ILE A 482 -7.13 -19.48 -17.37
CA ILE A 482 -7.13 -19.67 -18.82
C ILE A 482 -8.51 -20.17 -19.22
N PHE A 483 -9.12 -19.54 -20.22
CA PHE A 483 -10.45 -19.89 -20.72
C PHE A 483 -10.40 -20.21 -22.21
N GLU A 484 -11.23 -21.13 -22.68
CA GLU A 484 -11.46 -21.29 -24.11
C GLU A 484 -12.27 -20.10 -24.65
N TRP A 485 -11.76 -19.43 -25.67
CA TRP A 485 -12.36 -18.21 -26.21
C TRP A 485 -13.78 -18.42 -26.76
N ASN A 486 -14.05 -19.56 -27.41
CA ASN A 486 -15.39 -19.85 -27.94
C ASN A 486 -16.43 -19.99 -26.80
N GLU A 487 -16.04 -20.59 -25.67
CA GLU A 487 -16.89 -20.68 -24.49
C GLU A 487 -17.12 -19.31 -23.85
N VAL A 488 -16.07 -18.49 -23.75
CA VAL A 488 -16.18 -17.09 -23.29
C VAL A 488 -17.16 -16.33 -24.18
N PHE A 489 -16.99 -16.41 -25.49
CA PHE A 489 -17.81 -15.66 -26.44
C PHE A 489 -19.27 -16.13 -26.47
N SER A 490 -19.52 -17.43 -26.29
CA SER A 490 -20.88 -18.00 -26.25
C SER A 490 -21.59 -17.84 -24.90
N SER A 491 -20.84 -17.62 -23.81
CA SER A 491 -21.38 -17.42 -22.46
C SER A 491 -22.37 -16.25 -22.40
N LYS A 492 -23.40 -16.32 -21.55
CA LYS A 492 -24.44 -15.29 -21.50
C LYS A 492 -24.04 -14.08 -20.65
N ASN A 493 -23.77 -14.31 -19.36
CA ASN A 493 -23.62 -13.24 -18.36
C ASN A 493 -22.37 -13.38 -17.48
N LYS A 494 -21.73 -14.54 -17.46
CA LYS A 494 -20.57 -14.85 -16.61
C LYS A 494 -19.50 -15.51 -17.45
N LEU A 495 -18.23 -15.34 -17.06
CA LEU A 495 -17.15 -16.15 -17.63
C LEU A 495 -17.43 -17.65 -17.38
N PRO A 496 -17.06 -18.52 -18.33
CA PRO A 496 -17.15 -19.96 -18.14
C PRO A 496 -16.16 -20.42 -17.06
N LEU A 497 -16.19 -21.71 -16.73
CA LEU A 497 -15.13 -22.28 -15.89
C LEU A 497 -13.79 -22.21 -16.65
N PRO A 498 -12.68 -21.88 -15.97
CA PRO A 498 -11.37 -21.90 -16.60
C PRO A 498 -10.99 -23.33 -16.95
N ILE A 499 -10.37 -23.52 -18.11
CA ILE A 499 -9.77 -24.81 -18.51
C ILE A 499 -8.49 -25.10 -17.73
N VAL A 500 -7.80 -24.05 -17.27
CA VAL A 500 -6.64 -24.14 -16.38
C VAL A 500 -6.72 -23.03 -15.33
N ALA A 501 -6.50 -23.40 -14.07
CA ALA A 501 -6.40 -22.47 -12.96
C ALA A 501 -5.15 -22.79 -12.12
N ALA A 502 -4.24 -21.82 -12.00
CA ALA A 502 -3.03 -21.94 -11.18
C ALA A 502 -3.09 -20.88 -10.07
N PRO A 503 -3.15 -21.25 -8.78
CA PRO A 503 -3.28 -20.30 -7.68
C PRO A 503 -1.96 -19.55 -7.38
N SER A 504 -2.09 -18.32 -6.90
CA SER A 504 -1.01 -17.56 -6.27
C SER A 504 -0.91 -17.88 -4.76
N GLU A 505 0.26 -17.64 -4.19
CA GLU A 505 0.52 -17.80 -2.76
C GLU A 505 0.10 -16.55 -1.98
N ILE A 506 -0.32 -16.76 -0.74
CA ILE A 506 -0.67 -15.69 0.18
C ILE A 506 0.61 -15.16 0.82
N VAL A 507 0.83 -13.86 0.70
CA VAL A 507 1.90 -13.10 1.34
C VAL A 507 1.36 -12.38 2.55
N THR A 508 2.06 -12.50 3.68
CA THR A 508 1.76 -11.77 4.91
C THR A 508 2.71 -10.60 5.07
N PHE A 509 2.20 -9.42 5.41
CA PHE A 509 2.96 -8.18 5.57
C PHE A 509 2.34 -7.29 6.65
N ASP A 510 3.14 -6.33 7.15
CA ASP A 510 2.80 -5.40 8.24
C ASP A 510 2.50 -6.05 9.62
N ASP A 511 2.35 -5.20 10.63
CA ASP A 511 1.91 -5.55 11.99
C ASP A 511 0.84 -4.53 12.40
N PRO A 512 -0.44 -4.95 12.61
CA PRO A 512 -0.94 -6.32 12.53
C PRO A 512 -0.85 -6.94 11.12
N PRO A 513 -0.76 -8.28 11.02
CA PRO A 513 -0.49 -8.97 9.77
C PRO A 513 -1.66 -8.84 8.78
N SER A 514 -1.42 -8.11 7.70
CA SER A 514 -2.24 -8.12 6.49
C SER A 514 -1.84 -9.27 5.59
N ARG A 515 -2.80 -9.86 4.87
CA ARG A 515 -2.57 -11.02 4.00
C ARG A 515 -3.17 -10.79 2.62
N MET A 516 -2.37 -10.91 1.58
CA MET A 516 -2.84 -10.75 0.20
C MET A 516 -2.23 -11.80 -0.70
N ALA A 517 -2.96 -12.20 -1.72
CA ALA A 517 -2.44 -12.88 -2.89
C ALA A 517 -2.78 -12.01 -4.09
N THR A 518 -1.86 -11.88 -5.04
CA THR A 518 -2.12 -11.18 -6.31
C THR A 518 -1.12 -11.62 -7.37
N THR A 519 -1.64 -12.00 -8.54
CA THR A 519 -0.85 -12.13 -9.77
C THR A 519 -1.07 -10.86 -10.58
N TYR A 520 0.00 -10.11 -10.83
CA TYR A 520 -0.08 -8.79 -11.44
C TYR A 520 -0.01 -8.83 -12.96
N ASP A 521 0.80 -9.73 -13.53
CA ASP A 521 1.07 -9.75 -14.95
C ASP A 521 1.32 -11.16 -15.48
N ILE A 522 1.20 -11.30 -16.79
CA ILE A 522 1.39 -12.55 -17.54
C ILE A 522 2.10 -12.28 -18.87
N ALA A 523 2.86 -13.28 -19.35
CA ALA A 523 3.50 -13.25 -20.67
C ALA A 523 3.46 -14.64 -21.32
N PHE A 524 3.10 -14.72 -22.60
CA PHE A 524 2.94 -16.00 -23.30
C PHE A 524 4.17 -16.36 -24.14
N ASP A 525 4.80 -17.49 -23.82
CA ASP A 525 5.80 -18.14 -24.67
C ASP A 525 5.09 -19.04 -25.69
N ARG A 526 5.00 -18.54 -26.92
CA ARG A 526 4.37 -19.27 -28.03
C ARG A 526 5.15 -20.48 -28.52
N GLN A 527 6.47 -20.50 -28.34
CA GLN A 527 7.30 -21.61 -28.81
C GLN A 527 7.15 -22.82 -27.89
N ARG A 528 7.05 -22.57 -26.58
CA ARG A 528 6.90 -23.61 -25.55
C ARG A 528 5.47 -23.84 -25.12
N ASN A 529 4.50 -23.14 -25.71
CA ASN A 529 3.09 -23.17 -25.31
C ASN A 529 2.92 -23.02 -23.79
N THR A 530 3.61 -22.04 -23.23
CA THR A 530 3.76 -21.84 -21.78
C THR A 530 3.35 -20.42 -21.42
N LEU A 531 2.56 -20.27 -20.36
CA LEU A 531 2.19 -18.98 -19.80
C LEU A 531 3.07 -18.67 -18.59
N LEU A 532 3.82 -17.58 -18.66
CA LEU A 532 4.55 -17.05 -17.51
C LEU A 532 3.65 -16.10 -16.72
N SER A 533 3.84 -16.05 -15.41
CA SER A 533 3.13 -15.16 -14.50
C SER A 533 4.01 -14.67 -13.37
N CYS A 534 3.71 -13.48 -12.87
CA CYS A 534 4.40 -12.88 -11.73
C CYS A 534 3.42 -12.20 -10.77
N GLY A 535 3.82 -12.04 -9.51
CA GLY A 535 2.91 -11.52 -8.49
C GLY A 535 3.58 -11.09 -7.20
N LEU A 536 2.74 -10.89 -6.19
CA LEU A 536 3.11 -10.39 -4.87
C LEU A 536 4.13 -11.29 -4.15
N GLU A 537 4.09 -12.59 -4.43
CA GLU A 537 4.94 -13.64 -3.84
C GLU A 537 6.42 -13.59 -4.25
N GLY A 538 6.80 -12.71 -5.19
CA GLY A 538 8.18 -12.56 -5.62
C GLY A 538 8.74 -13.72 -6.43
N LYS A 539 7.87 -14.39 -7.19
CA LYS A 539 8.21 -15.51 -8.06
C LYS A 539 7.77 -15.26 -9.50
N VAL A 540 8.50 -15.87 -10.43
CA VAL A 540 8.03 -16.09 -11.80
C VAL A 540 7.64 -17.56 -11.91
N LYS A 541 6.37 -17.81 -12.22
CA LYS A 541 5.80 -19.15 -12.40
C LYS A 541 5.50 -19.39 -13.88
N SER A 542 5.62 -20.64 -14.32
CA SER A 542 5.19 -21.09 -15.63
C SER A 542 4.03 -22.06 -15.52
N VAL A 543 3.04 -21.93 -16.38
CA VAL A 543 1.93 -22.86 -16.57
C VAL A 543 2.02 -23.44 -17.98
N ASP A 544 2.20 -24.75 -18.09
CA ASP A 544 2.09 -25.45 -19.37
C ASP A 544 0.60 -25.56 -19.75
N LEU A 545 0.22 -25.05 -20.91
CA LEU A 545 -1.21 -25.00 -21.26
C LEU A 545 -1.75 -26.32 -21.81
N ALA A 546 -0.90 -27.28 -22.16
CA ALA A 546 -1.35 -28.60 -22.61
C ALA A 546 -1.72 -29.49 -21.42
N THR A 547 -0.99 -29.38 -20.32
CA THR A 547 -1.13 -30.20 -19.11
C THR A 547 -1.84 -29.47 -17.97
N GLY A 548 -1.81 -28.14 -17.96
CA GLY A 548 -2.25 -27.31 -16.83
C GLY A 548 -1.26 -27.30 -15.65
N GLU A 549 -0.10 -27.95 -15.79
CA GLU A 549 0.90 -28.03 -14.72
C GLU A 549 1.55 -26.67 -14.49
N SER A 550 1.63 -26.26 -13.21
CA SER A 550 2.27 -25.02 -12.79
C SER A 550 3.54 -25.31 -12.00
N LYS A 551 4.63 -24.62 -12.33
CA LYS A 551 5.92 -24.71 -11.62
C LYS A 551 6.54 -23.33 -11.39
N VAL A 552 7.36 -23.22 -10.36
CA VAL A 552 8.18 -22.02 -10.11
C VAL A 552 9.42 -22.09 -11.01
N LEU A 553 9.57 -21.13 -11.93
CA LEU A 553 10.78 -21.00 -12.74
C LEU A 553 11.90 -20.26 -12.00
N LEU A 554 11.52 -19.20 -11.27
CA LEU A 554 12.46 -18.34 -10.57
C LEU A 554 11.82 -17.79 -9.30
N GLU A 555 12.52 -17.96 -8.18
CA GLU A 555 12.24 -17.23 -6.94
C GLU A 555 13.25 -16.09 -6.84
N LEU A 556 12.77 -14.84 -6.88
CA LEU A 556 13.66 -13.69 -6.87
C LEU A 556 14.28 -13.54 -5.47
N PRO A 557 15.60 -13.32 -5.35
CA PRO A 557 16.23 -13.05 -4.05
C PRO A 557 15.56 -11.88 -3.31
N GLY A 558 15.20 -12.11 -2.05
CA GLY A 558 14.47 -11.14 -1.24
C GLY A 558 12.95 -11.09 -1.47
N LYS A 559 12.41 -11.91 -2.40
CA LYS A 559 10.99 -12.04 -2.73
C LYS A 559 10.24 -10.70 -2.88
N PRO A 560 10.79 -9.70 -3.60
CA PRO A 560 10.07 -8.46 -3.81
C PRO A 560 8.81 -8.71 -4.65
N ALA A 561 7.76 -7.92 -4.46
CA ALA A 561 6.57 -8.00 -5.29
C ALA A 561 6.93 -7.73 -6.75
N VAL A 562 6.57 -8.62 -7.68
CA VAL A 562 6.85 -8.44 -9.12
C VAL A 562 5.58 -7.99 -9.81
N ILE A 563 5.52 -6.71 -10.17
CA ILE A 563 4.31 -6.05 -10.66
C ILE A 563 4.17 -6.06 -12.19
N GLN A 564 5.24 -6.38 -12.92
CA GLN A 564 5.23 -6.46 -14.38
C GLN A 564 6.23 -7.52 -14.87
N LEU A 565 5.86 -8.21 -15.94
CA LEU A 565 6.67 -9.22 -16.61
C LEU A 565 6.58 -9.05 -18.12
N ASN A 566 7.69 -8.74 -18.77
CA ASN A 566 7.76 -8.64 -20.23
C ASN A 566 8.73 -9.68 -20.80
N LEU A 567 8.24 -10.50 -21.71
CA LEU A 567 9.06 -11.46 -22.46
C LEU A 567 9.64 -10.77 -23.72
N SER A 568 10.91 -10.98 -24.02
CA SER A 568 11.51 -10.48 -25.26
C SER A 568 10.89 -11.18 -26.47
N ARG A 569 10.83 -10.50 -27.61
CA ARG A 569 10.16 -11.05 -28.81
C ARG A 569 10.83 -12.29 -29.40
N ASP A 570 12.15 -12.41 -29.18
CA ASP A 570 12.96 -13.58 -29.53
C ASP A 570 12.82 -14.75 -28.52
N LEU A 571 12.07 -14.54 -27.43
CA LEU A 571 11.82 -15.52 -26.36
C LEU A 571 13.13 -15.98 -25.67
N ALA A 572 14.17 -15.16 -25.69
CA ALA A 572 15.46 -15.46 -25.08
C ALA A 572 15.59 -14.93 -23.64
N THR A 573 14.90 -13.83 -23.33
CA THR A 573 15.00 -13.12 -22.05
C THR A 573 13.64 -12.64 -21.56
N PHE A 574 13.51 -12.40 -20.27
CA PHE A 574 12.38 -11.64 -19.73
C PHE A 574 12.86 -10.55 -18.79
N CYS A 575 12.04 -9.53 -18.65
CA CYS A 575 12.26 -8.38 -17.80
C CYS A 575 11.19 -8.35 -16.69
N THR A 576 11.59 -8.18 -15.43
CA THR A 576 10.70 -8.05 -14.28
C THR A 576 10.79 -6.67 -13.66
N HIS A 577 9.65 -6.08 -13.30
CA HIS A 577 9.59 -4.88 -12.47
C HIS A 577 9.23 -5.26 -11.04
N SER A 578 10.15 -5.04 -10.13
CA SER A 578 10.02 -5.41 -8.73
C SER A 578 9.91 -4.18 -7.83
N GLN A 579 9.03 -4.26 -6.82
CA GLN A 579 8.92 -3.27 -5.74
C GLN A 579 9.28 -3.94 -4.41
N PRO A 580 10.54 -3.82 -3.96
CA PRO A 580 10.92 -4.29 -2.64
C PRO A 580 10.19 -3.48 -1.56
N ASN A 581 9.81 -4.14 -0.47
CA ASN A 581 9.06 -3.52 0.65
C ASN A 581 7.82 -2.73 0.20
N MET A 582 7.05 -3.27 -0.76
CA MET A 582 5.90 -2.60 -1.40
C MET A 582 4.92 -1.93 -0.43
N PHE A 583 4.69 -2.53 0.75
CA PHE A 583 3.75 -2.02 1.75
C PHE A 583 4.38 -1.07 2.79
N LYS A 584 5.71 -0.94 2.81
CA LYS A 584 6.39 0.04 3.65
C LYS A 584 6.24 1.43 3.08
N ARG A 585 6.15 2.42 3.98
CA ARG A 585 5.97 3.84 3.66
C ARG A 585 7.23 4.64 4.01
N GLY A 586 7.30 5.85 3.49
CA GLY A 586 8.37 6.80 3.78
C GLY A 586 9.76 6.26 3.43
N ARG A 587 10.75 6.52 4.32
CA ARG A 587 12.16 6.14 4.12
C ARG A 587 12.40 4.62 4.03
N ASN A 588 11.43 3.80 4.45
CA ASN A 588 11.53 2.34 4.42
C ASN A 588 11.06 1.71 3.10
N GLN A 589 10.46 2.50 2.21
CA GLN A 589 10.09 2.03 0.87
C GLN A 589 11.32 2.03 -0.04
N GLU A 590 11.72 0.85 -0.52
CA GLU A 590 12.83 0.73 -1.47
C GLU A 590 12.39 1.15 -2.88
N PRO A 591 13.31 1.69 -3.71
CA PRO A 591 12.99 2.07 -5.08
C PRO A 591 12.63 0.85 -5.94
N PHE A 592 11.88 1.11 -7.01
CA PHE A 592 11.64 0.10 -8.05
C PHE A 592 12.95 -0.40 -8.66
N ILE A 593 12.96 -1.69 -8.96
CA ILE A 593 14.09 -2.37 -9.59
C ILE A 593 13.59 -3.06 -10.86
N VAL A 594 14.32 -2.89 -11.96
CA VAL A 594 14.12 -3.65 -13.18
C VAL A 594 15.24 -4.68 -13.31
N GLN A 595 14.89 -5.94 -13.54
CA GLN A 595 15.87 -7.02 -13.70
C GLN A 595 15.62 -7.75 -15.01
N ILE A 596 16.69 -7.97 -15.79
CA ILE A 596 16.65 -8.73 -17.03
C ILE A 596 17.26 -10.11 -16.77
N TRP A 597 16.53 -11.15 -17.14
CA TRP A 597 16.84 -12.55 -16.85
C TRP A 597 17.01 -13.34 -18.13
N ASN A 598 17.96 -14.27 -18.12
CA ASN A 598 18.17 -15.23 -19.18
C ASN A 598 17.10 -16.32 -19.08
N TYR A 599 16.06 -16.19 -19.89
CA TYR A 599 14.93 -17.09 -19.85
C TYR A 599 15.30 -18.48 -20.35
N LEU A 600 16.17 -18.58 -21.38
CA LEU A 600 16.64 -19.86 -21.91
C LEU A 600 17.41 -20.69 -20.87
N ALA A 601 18.10 -20.05 -19.93
CA ALA A 601 18.81 -20.74 -18.85
C ALA A 601 17.86 -21.31 -17.77
N LEU A 602 16.57 -20.93 -17.77
CA LEU A 602 15.59 -21.30 -16.75
C LEU A 602 14.59 -22.37 -17.21
N VAL A 603 14.55 -22.71 -18.51
CA VAL A 603 13.51 -23.57 -19.12
C VAL A 603 14.00 -24.90 -19.64
#